data_AF-A0A7L1KMP8-F1
#
_entry.id   AF-A0A7L1KMP8-F1
#
_cell.length_a   1.000
_cell.length_b   1.000
_cell.length_c   1.000
_cell.angle_alpha   90.00
_cell.angle_beta   90.00
_cell.angle_gamma   90.00
#
_symmetry.space_group_name_H-M   'P 1'
#
loop_
_entity.id
_entity.type
_entity.pdbx_description
1 polymer ?
#
loop_
_entity_poly.entity_id
_entity_poly.type
_entity_poly.pdbx_seq_one_letter_code
_entity_poly.pdbx_strand_id
1 'polypeptide(L)'
;GLFQRAIAQSGTALSSWAVSFQPAKYARMLATKVGCNMSDTVELVECLQKKPYRELVDQDIQPARYHIAFGPVIDGDVIPDDPQILMEQGEFLNYDIMLGVNQGEGLKFVENIVDSEDGISASDFDFAVSNFVDNLYGYPEGKDILRETIKFMYTDWADRHNPETRRKTLLALFTDHQWVAPAVATADLHSNFGSPTYFYAFYHHCQTDQVPAWADAAHGDEVPYVLGIPMIGPTELFPCNFSKNDVMLSAVVMTYWTNFAKTGDPNQPVPQDTKFIHTKPNRFEEVAWTRYSQ
;
A
#
# COMPACT_ATOMS: atom_id res chain seq x y z
N GLY A 1 -18.12 -0.27 -17.65
CA GLY A 1 -19.57 0.08 -17.67
C GLY A 1 -19.86 1.41 -17.00
N LEU A 2 -19.25 1.70 -15.84
CA LEU A 2 -19.29 3.01 -15.17
C LEU A 2 -17.96 3.77 -15.34
N PHE A 3 -16.88 3.02 -15.33
CA PHE A 3 -15.54 3.41 -15.77
C PHE A 3 -15.02 2.32 -16.70
N GLN A 4 -13.84 2.55 -17.29
CA GLN A 4 -13.20 1.63 -18.22
C GLN A 4 -11.84 1.13 -17.72
N ARG A 5 -11.21 1.85 -16.79
CA ARG A 5 -9.82 1.61 -16.37
C ARG A 5 -9.64 1.93 -14.90
N ALA A 6 -8.68 1.27 -14.24
CA ALA A 6 -8.31 1.55 -12.86
C ALA A 6 -6.79 1.67 -12.71
N ILE A 7 -6.36 2.57 -11.83
CA ILE A 7 -4.96 2.64 -11.37
C ILE A 7 -4.98 2.44 -9.86
N ALA A 8 -4.36 1.36 -9.38
CA ALA A 8 -4.26 1.03 -7.96
C ALA A 8 -2.81 1.21 -7.47
N GLN A 9 -2.56 2.31 -6.77
CA GLN A 9 -1.23 2.67 -6.28
C GLN A 9 -1.07 2.21 -4.84
N SER A 10 -0.14 1.30 -4.57
CA SER A 10 0.24 0.89 -3.21
C SER A 10 -0.94 0.41 -2.35
N GLY A 11 -1.92 -0.26 -2.96
CA GLY A 11 -3.10 -0.76 -2.26
C GLY A 11 -3.88 -1.77 -3.09
N THR A 12 -4.38 -2.82 -2.43
CA THR A 12 -5.19 -3.86 -3.05
C THR A 12 -6.35 -4.25 -2.14
N ALA A 13 -7.30 -5.03 -2.66
CA ALA A 13 -8.37 -5.61 -1.86
C ALA A 13 -7.92 -6.83 -1.02
N LEU A 14 -6.67 -7.30 -1.17
CA LEU A 14 -6.17 -8.56 -0.60
C LEU A 14 -5.29 -8.38 0.65
N SER A 15 -4.88 -7.15 0.97
CA SER A 15 -4.12 -6.86 2.19
C SER A 15 -4.98 -7.02 3.46
N SER A 16 -4.38 -7.40 4.60
CA SER A 16 -5.08 -7.65 5.88
C SER A 16 -5.92 -6.46 6.39
N TRP A 17 -5.60 -5.25 5.95
CA TRP A 17 -6.28 -4.00 6.31
C TRP A 17 -7.27 -3.49 5.26
N ALA A 18 -7.55 -4.24 4.18
CA ALA A 18 -8.47 -3.80 3.14
C ALA A 18 -9.95 -3.95 3.54
N VAL A 19 -10.27 -5.00 4.30
CA VAL A 19 -11.64 -5.38 4.68
C VAL A 19 -11.76 -5.50 6.20
N SER A 20 -12.87 -5.02 6.75
CA SER A 20 -13.25 -5.26 8.14
C SER A 20 -14.04 -6.57 8.23
N PHE A 21 -13.38 -7.61 8.73
CA PHE A 21 -14.00 -8.93 8.94
C PHE A 21 -14.80 -9.05 10.25
N GLN A 22 -14.72 -8.04 11.13
CA GLN A 22 -15.44 -8.02 12.42
C GLN A 22 -16.26 -6.72 12.63
N PRO A 23 -17.07 -6.28 11.66
CA PRO A 23 -17.71 -4.96 11.73
C PRO A 23 -18.70 -4.84 12.90
N ALA A 24 -19.46 -5.90 13.19
CA ALA A 24 -20.42 -5.92 14.30
C ALA A 24 -19.74 -5.73 15.68
N LYS A 25 -18.53 -6.27 15.85
CA LYS A 25 -17.73 -6.10 17.08
C LYS A 25 -17.39 -4.63 17.29
N TYR A 26 -16.84 -3.97 16.28
CA TYR A 26 -16.42 -2.56 16.39
C TYR A 26 -17.62 -1.61 16.45
N ALA A 27 -18.71 -1.91 15.76
CA ALA A 27 -19.97 -1.17 15.87
C ALA A 27 -20.52 -1.19 17.31
N ARG A 28 -20.52 -2.35 17.97
CA ARG A 28 -20.94 -2.48 19.38
C ARG A 28 -19.98 -1.76 20.34
N MET A 29 -18.67 -1.80 20.08
CA MET A 29 -17.67 -1.06 20.87
C MET A 29 -17.93 0.45 20.79
N LEU A 30 -18.12 0.99 19.59
CA LEU A 30 -18.47 2.41 19.39
C LEU A 30 -19.79 2.76 20.09
N ALA A 31 -20.83 1.96 19.86
CA ALA A 31 -22.13 2.16 20.49
C ALA A 31 -22.05 2.17 22.02
N THR A 32 -21.22 1.31 22.60
CA THR A 32 -20.98 1.31 24.06
C THR A 32 -20.34 2.62 24.51
N LYS A 33 -19.33 3.12 23.81
CA LYS A 33 -18.63 4.36 24.18
C LYS A 33 -19.52 5.60 24.14
N VAL A 34 -20.51 5.62 23.25
CA VAL A 34 -21.45 6.74 23.11
C VAL A 34 -22.80 6.49 23.81
N GLY A 35 -22.95 5.42 24.58
CA GLY A 35 -24.19 5.15 25.33
C GLY A 35 -25.38 4.68 24.49
N CYS A 36 -25.13 4.03 23.35
CA CYS A 36 -26.11 3.40 22.46
C CYS A 36 -26.08 1.86 22.54
N ASN A 37 -25.79 1.28 23.71
CA ASN A 37 -25.61 -0.17 23.89
C ASN A 37 -26.95 -0.93 24.01
N MET A 38 -27.76 -0.91 22.94
CA MET A 38 -29.02 -1.65 22.85
C MET A 38 -28.78 -3.08 22.36
N SER A 39 -29.61 -4.05 22.74
CA SER A 39 -29.50 -5.43 22.23
C SER A 39 -29.93 -5.53 20.76
N ASP A 40 -31.03 -4.87 20.42
CA ASP A 40 -31.52 -4.77 19.04
C ASP A 40 -30.59 -3.90 18.19
N THR A 41 -30.30 -4.34 16.96
CA THR A 41 -29.37 -3.63 16.07
C THR A 41 -30.01 -2.42 15.39
N VAL A 42 -31.32 -2.44 15.15
CA VAL A 42 -32.05 -1.31 14.56
C VAL A 42 -32.11 -0.17 15.58
N GLU A 43 -32.50 -0.46 16.82
CA GLU A 43 -32.51 0.53 17.91
C GLU A 43 -31.09 1.10 18.19
N LEU A 44 -30.06 0.26 18.11
CA LEU A 44 -28.67 0.72 18.22
C LEU A 44 -28.35 1.73 17.12
N VAL A 45 -28.67 1.43 15.86
CA VAL A 45 -28.38 2.32 14.73
C VAL A 45 -29.18 3.61 14.84
N GLU A 46 -30.46 3.55 15.19
CA GLU A 46 -31.30 4.73 15.42
C GLU A 46 -30.77 5.61 16.55
N CYS A 47 -30.19 5.01 17.60
CA CYS A 47 -29.52 5.76 18.66
C CYS A 47 -28.26 6.47 18.13
N LEU A 48 -27.41 5.76 17.36
CA LEU A 48 -26.21 6.35 16.75
C LEU A 48 -26.54 7.50 15.80
N GLN A 49 -27.61 7.38 15.01
CA GLN A 49 -28.08 8.44 14.11
C GLN A 49 -28.49 9.73 14.83
N LYS A 50 -28.84 9.65 16.12
CA LYS A 50 -29.19 10.82 16.95
C LYS A 50 -27.97 11.47 17.60
N LYS A 51 -26.79 10.85 17.52
CA LYS A 51 -25.55 11.41 18.08
C LYS A 51 -24.97 12.51 17.18
N PRO A 52 -24.42 13.59 17.77
CA PRO A 52 -23.56 14.50 17.01
C PRO A 52 -22.40 13.73 16.40
N TYR A 53 -22.12 13.94 15.11
CA TYR A 53 -21.08 13.19 14.41
C TYR A 53 -19.70 13.27 15.09
N ARG A 54 -19.36 14.40 15.73
CA ARG A 54 -18.10 14.54 16.49
C ARG A 54 -18.02 13.55 17.65
N GLU A 55 -19.13 13.31 18.35
CA GLU A 55 -19.18 12.32 19.43
C GLU A 55 -18.90 10.91 18.92
N LEU A 56 -19.17 10.62 17.65
CA LEU A 56 -18.86 9.34 17.01
C LEU A 56 -17.40 9.27 16.55
N VAL A 57 -16.91 10.33 15.89
CA VAL A 57 -15.57 10.38 15.28
C VAL A 57 -14.46 10.44 16.31
N ASP A 58 -14.67 11.14 17.43
CA ASP A 58 -13.64 11.34 18.45
C ASP A 58 -13.40 10.09 19.32
N GLN A 59 -14.12 8.99 19.07
CA GLN A 59 -13.99 7.76 19.84
C GLN A 59 -12.76 6.95 19.42
N ASP A 60 -11.97 6.57 20.43
CA ASP A 60 -10.84 5.68 20.25
C ASP A 60 -11.30 4.21 20.12
N ILE A 61 -11.38 3.70 18.89
CA ILE A 61 -11.73 2.31 18.58
C ILE A 61 -10.54 1.64 17.89
N GLN A 62 -9.77 0.88 18.68
CA GLN A 62 -8.56 0.21 18.20
C GLN A 62 -8.87 -1.20 17.68
N PRO A 63 -8.58 -1.50 16.40
CA PRO A 63 -8.63 -2.85 15.88
C PRO A 63 -7.42 -3.69 16.32
N ALA A 64 -7.44 -4.97 15.98
CA ALA A 64 -6.22 -5.78 16.01
C ALA A 64 -5.13 -5.13 15.12
N ARG A 65 -3.86 -5.29 15.49
CA ARG A 65 -2.73 -4.72 14.74
C ARG A 65 -2.79 -5.22 13.27
N TYR A 66 -2.50 -4.33 12.32
CA TYR A 66 -2.56 -4.58 10.86
C TYR A 66 -3.95 -4.89 10.28
N HIS A 67 -5.01 -4.65 11.04
CA HIS A 67 -6.39 -4.78 10.61
C HIS A 67 -7.13 -3.45 10.80
N ILE A 68 -8.32 -3.33 10.22
CA ILE A 68 -9.16 -2.14 10.34
C ILE A 68 -10.41 -2.39 11.19
N ALA A 69 -10.88 -1.34 11.86
CA ALA A 69 -12.14 -1.39 12.60
C ALA A 69 -13.32 -1.07 11.67
N PHE A 70 -13.28 0.11 11.04
CA PHE A 70 -14.31 0.61 10.14
C PHE A 70 -13.74 0.77 8.72
N GLY A 71 -14.43 0.19 7.73
CA GLY A 71 -14.06 0.21 6.33
C GLY A 71 -14.99 -0.69 5.50
N PRO A 72 -14.57 -1.12 4.30
CA PRO A 72 -15.32 -2.09 3.49
C PRO A 72 -15.62 -3.37 4.27
N VAL A 73 -16.80 -3.95 4.04
CA VAL A 73 -17.27 -5.21 4.67
C VAL A 73 -17.84 -6.12 3.60
N ILE A 74 -17.76 -7.44 3.82
CA ILE A 74 -18.44 -8.43 2.98
C ILE A 74 -19.91 -8.45 3.40
N ASP A 75 -20.74 -7.67 2.70
CA ASP A 75 -22.18 -7.54 2.96
C ASP A 75 -23.03 -8.52 2.15
N GLY A 76 -22.46 -9.16 1.13
CA GLY A 76 -23.17 -10.08 0.23
C GLY A 76 -23.96 -9.37 -0.87
N ASP A 77 -23.79 -8.05 -1.02
CA ASP A 77 -24.46 -7.23 -2.04
C ASP A 77 -23.45 -6.34 -2.77
N VAL A 78 -22.91 -5.31 -2.10
CA VAL A 78 -21.88 -4.45 -2.69
C VAL A 78 -20.55 -5.20 -2.84
N ILE A 79 -20.16 -5.96 -1.82
CA ILE A 79 -19.03 -6.90 -1.83
C ILE A 79 -19.63 -8.29 -1.62
N PRO A 80 -19.82 -9.06 -2.71
CA PRO A 80 -20.56 -10.33 -2.66
C PRO A 80 -19.92 -11.43 -1.80
N ASP A 81 -18.59 -11.49 -1.79
CA ASP A 81 -17.81 -12.50 -1.05
C ASP A 81 -16.41 -11.96 -0.73
N ASP A 82 -15.56 -12.76 -0.11
CA ASP A 82 -14.16 -12.44 0.15
C ASP A 82 -13.44 -12.01 -1.16
N PRO A 83 -12.76 -10.85 -1.19
CA PRO A 83 -12.03 -10.39 -2.37
C PRO A 83 -11.04 -11.41 -2.94
N GLN A 84 -10.43 -12.27 -2.11
CA GLN A 84 -9.57 -13.36 -2.60
C GLN A 84 -10.37 -14.34 -3.46
N ILE A 85 -11.55 -14.75 -2.98
CA ILE A 85 -12.44 -15.69 -3.69
C ILE A 85 -12.94 -15.05 -5.00
N LEU A 86 -13.37 -13.79 -4.96
CA LEU A 86 -13.85 -13.07 -6.14
C LEU A 86 -12.76 -12.95 -7.21
N MET A 87 -11.52 -12.64 -6.81
CA MET A 87 -10.39 -12.53 -7.73
C MET A 87 -9.97 -13.88 -8.31
N GLU A 88 -9.97 -14.96 -7.52
CA GLU A 88 -9.67 -16.31 -7.98
C GLU A 88 -10.71 -16.86 -8.97
N GLN A 89 -11.97 -16.46 -8.83
CA GLN A 89 -13.07 -16.85 -9.71
C GLN A 89 -13.18 -15.96 -10.96
N GLY A 90 -12.44 -14.84 -11.01
CA GLY A 90 -12.55 -13.87 -12.10
C GLY A 90 -13.85 -13.07 -12.06
N GLU A 91 -14.44 -12.89 -10.87
CA GLU A 91 -15.69 -12.15 -10.64
C GLU A 91 -15.45 -10.63 -10.67
N PHE A 92 -14.89 -10.16 -11.78
CA PHE A 92 -14.69 -8.76 -12.09
C PHE A 92 -14.88 -8.54 -13.60
N LEU A 93 -15.30 -7.34 -13.99
CA LEU A 93 -15.32 -6.98 -15.40
C LEU A 93 -13.90 -6.78 -15.92
N ASN A 94 -13.67 -7.09 -17.20
CA ASN A 94 -12.38 -6.87 -17.84
C ASN A 94 -12.13 -5.35 -18.01
N TYR A 95 -11.32 -4.79 -17.12
CA TYR A 95 -10.85 -3.40 -17.15
C TYR A 95 -9.39 -3.36 -17.60
N ASP A 96 -8.94 -2.24 -18.16
CA ASP A 96 -7.50 -1.99 -18.19
C ASP A 96 -7.06 -1.64 -16.76
N ILE A 97 -6.04 -2.32 -16.22
CA ILE A 97 -5.49 -2.03 -14.88
C ILE A 97 -4.01 -1.68 -14.95
N MET A 98 -3.65 -0.61 -14.26
CA MET A 98 -2.28 -0.32 -13.85
C MET A 98 -2.19 -0.45 -12.33
N LEU A 99 -1.18 -1.12 -11.83
CA LEU A 99 -0.94 -1.23 -10.40
C LEU A 99 0.55 -1.24 -10.08
N GLY A 100 0.90 -0.97 -8.83
CA GLY A 100 2.28 -1.00 -8.41
C GLY A 100 2.48 -0.63 -6.96
N VAL A 101 3.75 -0.64 -6.58
CA VAL A 101 4.22 -0.48 -5.20
C VAL A 101 5.47 0.39 -5.17
N ASN A 102 5.76 1.00 -4.03
CA ASN A 102 6.99 1.74 -3.76
C ASN A 102 8.05 0.80 -3.19
N GLN A 103 9.32 1.15 -3.34
CA GLN A 103 10.45 0.32 -2.90
C GLN A 103 10.42 -0.01 -1.40
N GLY A 104 10.00 0.95 -0.57
CA GLY A 104 10.10 0.89 0.88
C GLY A 104 8.82 1.26 1.62
N GLU A 105 7.67 0.78 1.15
CA GLU A 105 6.33 1.03 1.73
C GLU A 105 6.30 0.94 3.26
N GLY A 106 6.98 -0.08 3.80
CA GLY A 106 7.01 -0.43 5.21
C GLY A 106 7.86 0.47 6.12
N LEU A 107 8.24 1.69 5.70
CA LEU A 107 9.10 2.58 6.51
C LEU A 107 8.64 2.70 7.97
N LYS A 108 7.34 2.97 8.19
CA LYS A 108 6.76 3.16 9.54
C LYS A 108 6.76 1.90 10.41
N PHE A 109 6.95 0.72 9.82
CA PHE A 109 7.07 -0.52 10.58
C PHE A 109 8.38 -0.61 11.35
N VAL A 110 9.47 -0.08 10.78
CA VAL A 110 10.81 -0.15 11.37
C VAL A 110 11.26 1.14 12.04
N GLU A 111 10.76 2.30 11.61
CA GLU A 111 11.25 3.63 12.02
C GLU A 111 11.41 3.80 13.54
N ASN A 112 10.48 3.26 14.34
CA ASN A 112 10.50 3.41 15.80
C ASN A 112 11.47 2.47 16.54
N ILE A 113 12.07 1.50 15.87
CA ILE A 113 13.01 0.53 16.44
C ILE A 113 14.42 0.63 15.85
N VAL A 114 14.65 1.62 14.96
CA VAL A 114 15.99 1.92 14.44
C VAL A 114 16.79 2.68 15.50
N ASP A 115 18.04 2.27 15.70
CA ASP A 115 18.95 2.93 16.64
C ASP A 115 19.59 4.21 16.05
N SER A 116 20.41 4.91 16.84
CA SER A 116 21.09 6.13 16.41
C SER A 116 22.16 5.93 15.32
N GLU A 117 22.53 4.69 15.02
CA GLU A 117 23.47 4.32 13.96
C GLU A 117 22.73 3.74 12.74
N ASP A 118 21.43 4.03 12.62
CA ASP A 118 20.57 3.60 11.51
C ASP A 118 20.42 2.07 11.38
N GLY A 119 20.70 1.33 12.45
CA GLY A 119 20.68 -0.13 12.52
C GLY A 119 19.48 -0.72 13.27
N ILE A 120 19.31 -2.04 13.13
CA ILE A 120 18.39 -2.83 13.96
C ILE A 120 19.15 -3.98 14.62
N SER A 121 18.91 -4.18 15.93
CA SER A 121 19.53 -5.26 16.70
C SER A 121 18.94 -6.63 16.35
N ALA A 122 19.62 -7.71 16.75
CA ALA A 122 19.19 -9.06 16.37
C ALA A 122 17.95 -9.46 17.16
N SER A 123 17.89 -9.00 18.42
CA SER A 123 16.72 -9.13 19.29
C SER A 123 15.53 -8.36 18.77
N ASP A 124 15.72 -7.13 18.28
CA ASP A 124 14.61 -6.33 17.76
C ASP A 124 14.09 -6.90 16.44
N PHE A 125 14.98 -7.38 15.57
CA PHE A 125 14.61 -8.13 14.38
C PHE A 125 13.78 -9.38 14.74
N ASP A 126 14.29 -10.21 15.64
CA ASP A 126 13.62 -11.43 16.08
C ASP A 126 12.24 -11.14 16.66
N PHE A 127 12.14 -10.14 17.54
CA PHE A 127 10.91 -9.70 18.15
C PHE A 127 9.91 -9.16 17.13
N ALA A 128 10.36 -8.29 16.21
CA ALA A 128 9.51 -7.68 15.19
C ALA A 128 8.93 -8.74 14.24
N VAL A 129 9.76 -9.68 13.76
CA VAL A 129 9.30 -10.80 12.92
C VAL A 129 8.32 -11.68 13.68
N SER A 130 8.64 -12.03 14.94
CA SER A 130 7.77 -12.87 15.76
C SER A 130 6.40 -12.22 15.99
N ASN A 131 6.39 -10.95 16.39
CA ASN A 131 5.16 -10.20 16.63
C ASN A 131 4.36 -10.01 15.33
N PHE A 132 5.03 -9.77 14.21
CA PHE A 132 4.39 -9.68 12.90
C PHE A 132 3.64 -10.97 12.54
N VAL A 133 4.32 -12.12 12.67
CA VAL A 133 3.73 -13.43 12.38
C VAL A 133 2.53 -13.71 13.29
N ASP A 134 2.66 -13.47 14.59
CA ASP A 134 1.57 -13.71 15.55
C ASP A 134 0.31 -12.89 15.24
N ASN A 135 0.47 -11.63 14.82
CA ASN A 135 -0.66 -10.74 14.53
C ASN A 135 -1.40 -11.07 13.23
N LEU A 136 -0.74 -11.71 12.26
CA LEU A 136 -1.31 -11.99 10.93
C LEU A 136 -1.71 -13.45 10.75
N TYR A 137 -0.96 -14.38 11.35
CA TYR A 137 -1.20 -15.82 11.22
C TYR A 137 -1.70 -16.48 12.50
N GLY A 138 -1.79 -15.72 13.60
CA GLY A 138 -2.14 -16.25 14.92
C GLY A 138 -1.01 -17.00 15.59
N TYR A 139 -1.30 -17.57 16.76
CA TYR A 139 -0.33 -18.36 17.52
C TYR A 139 -0.32 -19.82 17.05
N PRO A 140 0.85 -20.46 16.88
CA PRO A 140 0.91 -21.84 16.45
C PRO A 140 0.37 -22.78 17.55
N GLU A 141 -0.40 -23.79 17.16
CA GLU A 141 -0.79 -24.91 18.04
C GLU A 141 0.30 -26.02 18.07
N GLY A 142 1.58 -25.67 17.89
CA GLY A 142 2.65 -26.65 17.74
C GLY A 142 4.03 -26.04 17.43
N LYS A 143 4.84 -26.78 16.66
CA LYS A 143 6.17 -26.29 16.23
C LYS A 143 6.01 -25.05 15.37
N ASP A 144 6.71 -24.00 15.76
CA ASP A 144 6.68 -22.75 15.01
C ASP A 144 7.62 -22.80 13.79
N ILE A 145 7.14 -23.45 12.73
CA ILE A 145 7.89 -23.57 11.47
C ILE A 145 7.85 -22.26 10.69
N LEU A 146 6.72 -21.54 10.76
CA LEU A 146 6.48 -20.34 9.95
C LEU A 146 7.42 -19.20 10.35
N ARG A 147 7.50 -18.86 11.63
CA ARG A 147 8.36 -17.79 12.13
C ARG A 147 9.84 -18.08 11.84
N GLU A 148 10.28 -19.30 12.10
CA GLU A 148 11.68 -19.69 11.88
C GLU A 148 12.03 -19.65 10.38
N THR A 149 11.10 -20.05 9.52
CA THR A 149 11.28 -19.94 8.06
C THR A 149 11.34 -18.48 7.61
N ILE A 150 10.45 -17.62 8.11
CA ILE A 150 10.43 -16.20 7.76
C ILE A 150 11.72 -15.50 8.23
N LYS A 151 12.15 -15.75 9.48
CA LYS A 151 13.44 -15.23 9.99
C LYS A 151 14.60 -15.69 9.11
N PHE A 152 14.59 -16.96 8.69
CA PHE A 152 15.62 -17.51 7.80
C PHE A 152 15.63 -16.83 6.43
N MET A 153 14.46 -16.62 5.83
CA MET A 153 14.34 -16.01 4.49
C MET A 153 14.75 -14.53 4.48
N TYR A 154 14.45 -13.79 5.56
CA TYR A 154 14.77 -12.36 5.68
C TYR A 154 16.07 -12.08 6.42
N THR A 155 16.88 -13.11 6.68
CA THR A 155 18.27 -12.93 7.10
C THR A 155 19.16 -12.92 5.86
N ASP A 156 19.87 -11.81 5.64
CA ASP A 156 20.97 -11.82 4.66
C ASP A 156 22.13 -12.64 5.21
N TRP A 157 22.26 -13.90 4.77
CA TRP A 157 23.30 -14.79 5.25
C TRP A 157 24.72 -14.39 4.80
N ALA A 158 24.85 -13.57 3.76
CA ALA A 158 26.14 -13.05 3.29
C ALA A 158 26.63 -11.87 4.15
N ASP A 159 25.71 -11.11 4.75
CA ASP A 159 26.01 -9.93 5.57
C ASP A 159 25.25 -9.91 6.91
N ARG A 160 25.06 -11.09 7.52
CA ARG A 160 24.16 -11.31 8.69
C ARG A 160 24.47 -10.48 9.93
N HIS A 161 25.69 -9.94 10.02
CA HIS A 161 26.15 -9.17 11.17
C HIS A 161 25.90 -7.66 11.01
N ASN A 162 25.50 -7.20 9.83
CA ASN A 162 25.26 -5.79 9.56
C ASN A 162 23.89 -5.33 10.11
N PRO A 163 23.84 -4.36 11.04
CA PRO A 163 22.60 -3.77 11.55
C PRO A 163 21.75 -3.07 10.50
N GLU A 164 22.36 -2.35 9.55
CA GLU A 164 21.64 -1.65 8.49
C GLU A 164 21.00 -2.64 7.51
N THR A 165 21.71 -3.74 7.20
CA THR A 165 21.16 -4.81 6.35
C THR A 165 19.95 -5.46 7.01
N ARG A 166 19.99 -5.71 8.33
CA ARG A 166 18.81 -6.18 9.09
C ARG A 166 17.65 -5.19 9.07
N ARG A 167 17.93 -3.88 9.15
CA ARG A 167 16.90 -2.85 8.99
C ARG A 167 16.24 -2.94 7.61
N LYS A 168 17.05 -3.05 6.55
CA LYS A 168 16.56 -3.16 5.17
C LYS A 168 15.73 -4.42 4.97
N THR A 169 16.16 -5.58 5.46
CA THR A 169 15.39 -6.83 5.29
C THR A 169 14.12 -6.87 6.14
N LEU A 170 14.11 -6.26 7.32
CA LEU A 170 12.90 -6.14 8.13
C LEU A 170 11.87 -5.20 7.50
N LEU A 171 12.34 -4.09 6.92
CA LEU A 171 11.50 -3.19 6.13
C LEU A 171 10.94 -3.90 4.89
N ALA A 172 11.78 -4.68 4.20
CA ALA A 172 11.39 -5.48 3.04
C ALA A 172 10.33 -6.51 3.42
N LEU A 173 10.47 -7.23 4.54
CA LEU A 173 9.46 -8.20 5.00
C LEU A 173 8.06 -7.59 5.10
N PHE A 174 7.95 -6.42 5.71
CA PHE A 174 6.66 -5.75 5.87
C PHE A 174 6.14 -5.22 4.53
N THR A 175 7.02 -4.66 3.70
CA THR A 175 6.72 -4.18 2.35
C THR A 175 6.20 -5.32 1.46
N ASP A 176 6.91 -6.44 1.46
CA ASP A 176 6.62 -7.63 0.68
C ASP A 176 5.25 -8.19 1.04
N HIS A 177 5.01 -8.44 2.32
CA HIS A 177 3.77 -9.08 2.76
C HIS A 177 2.55 -8.19 2.57
N GLN A 178 2.65 -6.90 2.93
CA GLN A 178 1.48 -6.03 2.96
C GLN A 178 1.17 -5.35 1.62
N TRP A 179 2.16 -5.19 0.73
CA TRP A 179 1.98 -4.52 -0.56
C TRP A 179 2.40 -5.38 -1.74
N VAL A 180 3.65 -5.88 -1.79
CA VAL A 180 4.18 -6.53 -3.00
C VAL A 180 3.41 -7.81 -3.33
N ALA A 181 3.29 -8.74 -2.37
CA ALA A 181 2.62 -10.02 -2.60
C ALA A 181 1.13 -9.85 -2.97
N PRO A 182 0.33 -9.05 -2.24
CA PRO A 182 -1.04 -8.72 -2.67
C PRO A 182 -1.13 -8.06 -4.05
N ALA A 183 -0.20 -7.15 -4.39
CA ALA A 183 -0.18 -6.49 -5.70
C ALA A 183 0.17 -7.47 -6.83
N VAL A 184 1.16 -8.33 -6.63
CA VAL A 184 1.53 -9.38 -7.60
C VAL A 184 0.38 -10.37 -7.77
N ALA A 185 -0.24 -10.85 -6.67
CA ALA A 185 -1.41 -11.73 -6.74
C ALA A 185 -2.58 -11.09 -7.51
N THR A 186 -2.81 -9.79 -7.29
CA THR A 186 -3.81 -9.01 -8.05
C THR A 186 -3.46 -8.94 -9.53
N ALA A 187 -2.19 -8.67 -9.88
CA ALA A 187 -1.72 -8.59 -11.26
C ALA A 187 -1.81 -9.94 -11.99
N ASP A 188 -1.40 -11.01 -11.31
CA ASP A 188 -1.47 -12.39 -11.80
C ASP A 188 -2.91 -12.78 -12.10
N LEU A 189 -3.81 -12.65 -11.12
CA LEU A 189 -5.22 -12.99 -11.30
C LEU A 189 -5.85 -12.15 -12.41
N HIS A 190 -5.63 -10.84 -12.43
CA HIS A 190 -6.19 -9.97 -13.45
C HIS A 190 -5.69 -10.28 -14.87
N SER A 191 -4.39 -10.52 -15.04
CA SER A 191 -3.81 -10.87 -16.35
C SER A 191 -4.19 -12.28 -16.81
N ASN A 192 -4.30 -13.24 -15.89
CA ASN A 192 -4.73 -14.62 -16.21
C ASN A 192 -6.16 -14.71 -16.75
N PHE A 193 -7.05 -13.80 -16.33
CA PHE A 193 -8.39 -13.66 -16.91
C PHE A 193 -8.42 -12.84 -18.22
N GLY A 194 -7.26 -12.52 -18.79
CA GLY A 194 -7.13 -11.90 -20.12
C GLY A 194 -7.30 -10.38 -20.13
N SER A 195 -7.26 -9.74 -18.97
CA SER A 195 -7.41 -8.28 -18.87
C SER A 195 -6.07 -7.55 -19.05
N PRO A 196 -6.03 -6.39 -19.73
CA PRO A 196 -4.78 -5.63 -19.90
C PRO A 196 -4.24 -5.13 -18.55
N THR A 197 -3.04 -5.62 -18.19
CA THR A 197 -2.40 -5.30 -16.92
C THR A 197 -1.04 -4.62 -17.16
N TYR A 198 -0.73 -3.59 -16.38
CA TYR A 198 0.58 -2.96 -16.32
C TYR A 198 1.03 -2.86 -14.86
N PHE A 199 2.27 -3.26 -14.59
CA PHE A 199 2.82 -3.25 -13.23
C PHE A 199 4.00 -2.26 -13.14
N TYR A 200 4.08 -1.46 -12.08
CA TYR A 200 5.24 -0.63 -11.79
C TYR A 200 5.80 -0.93 -10.40
N ALA A 201 7.07 -0.58 -10.24
CA ALA A 201 7.70 -0.49 -8.94
C ALA A 201 8.44 0.86 -8.85
N PHE A 202 8.14 1.65 -7.82
CA PHE A 202 8.57 3.04 -7.71
C PHE A 202 9.79 3.16 -6.80
N TYR A 203 10.95 3.46 -7.39
CA TYR A 203 12.28 3.46 -6.75
C TYR A 203 12.89 4.87 -6.65
N HIS A 204 12.04 5.89 -6.55
CA HIS A 204 12.48 7.27 -6.45
C HIS A 204 11.59 8.03 -5.50
N HIS A 205 12.15 8.97 -4.75
CA HIS A 205 11.37 9.87 -3.90
C HIS A 205 12.15 11.17 -3.67
N CYS A 206 11.42 12.19 -3.19
CA CYS A 206 12.04 13.44 -2.76
C CYS A 206 12.16 13.36 -1.24
N GLN A 207 13.38 13.38 -0.72
CA GLN A 207 13.63 13.25 0.70
C GLN A 207 13.34 14.57 1.43
N THR A 208 12.46 14.52 2.42
CA THR A 208 12.18 15.65 3.32
C THR A 208 12.99 15.51 4.61
N ASP A 209 13.13 16.62 5.34
CA ASP A 209 13.80 16.60 6.66
C ASP A 209 13.07 15.76 7.72
N GLN A 210 11.83 15.32 7.43
CA GLN A 210 11.01 14.49 8.33
C GLN A 210 11.20 12.99 8.10
N VAL A 211 11.91 12.60 7.03
CA VAL A 211 12.12 11.20 6.66
C VAL A 211 13.61 10.86 6.85
N PRO A 212 13.97 9.71 7.44
CA PRO A 212 15.35 9.35 7.65
C PRO A 212 16.19 9.34 6.37
N ALA A 213 17.47 9.75 6.47
CA ALA A 213 18.40 9.85 5.33
C ALA A 213 18.55 8.53 4.55
N TRP A 214 18.35 7.41 5.23
CA TRP A 214 18.54 6.07 4.74
C TRP A 214 17.30 5.44 4.10
N ALA A 215 16.13 6.09 4.22
CA ALA A 215 14.87 5.56 3.73
C ALA A 215 14.81 5.63 2.20
N ASP A 216 14.27 4.58 1.60
CA ASP A 216 13.88 4.56 0.19
C ASP A 216 12.47 5.17 0.03
N ALA A 217 11.88 5.08 -1.18
CA ALA A 217 10.53 5.55 -1.45
C ALA A 217 9.49 4.84 -0.56
N ALA A 218 8.89 5.59 0.37
CA ALA A 218 7.93 5.10 1.36
C ALA A 218 6.49 5.14 0.82
N HIS A 219 5.54 4.67 1.64
CA HIS A 219 4.12 4.67 1.27
C HIS A 219 3.59 6.07 0.97
N GLY A 220 3.09 6.27 -0.26
CA GLY A 220 2.56 7.54 -0.76
C GLY A 220 3.58 8.48 -1.41
N ASP A 221 4.87 8.13 -1.47
CA ASP A 221 5.92 8.98 -2.06
C ASP A 221 5.78 9.15 -3.58
N GLU A 222 4.98 8.34 -4.26
CA GLU A 222 4.67 8.48 -5.68
C GLU A 222 3.61 9.56 -5.96
N VAL A 223 2.77 9.89 -4.96
CA VAL A 223 1.65 10.82 -5.09
C VAL A 223 2.08 12.21 -5.60
N PRO A 224 3.14 12.87 -5.08
CA PRO A 224 3.58 14.17 -5.60
C PRO A 224 3.94 14.12 -7.09
N TYR A 225 4.49 13.00 -7.56
CA TYR A 225 4.90 12.83 -8.96
C TYR A 225 3.71 12.63 -9.88
N VAL A 226 2.73 11.84 -9.45
CA VAL A 226 1.46 11.63 -10.16
C VAL A 226 0.67 12.94 -10.28
N LEU A 227 0.71 13.78 -9.24
CA LEU A 227 -0.01 15.05 -9.19
C LEU A 227 0.72 16.24 -9.82
N GLY A 228 1.94 16.06 -10.34
CA GLY A 228 2.67 17.16 -10.97
C GLY A 228 3.27 18.18 -9.99
N ILE A 229 3.31 17.89 -8.69
CA ILE A 229 3.77 18.85 -7.66
C ILE A 229 5.19 19.38 -7.92
N PRO A 230 6.17 18.55 -8.34
CA PRO A 230 7.50 19.06 -8.69
C PRO A 230 7.49 20.21 -9.72
N MET A 231 6.49 20.28 -10.62
CA MET A 231 6.41 21.33 -11.64
C MET A 231 6.02 22.70 -11.10
N ILE A 232 5.32 22.75 -9.96
CA ILE A 232 4.94 24.01 -9.28
C ILE A 232 5.85 24.35 -8.11
N GLY A 233 6.75 23.44 -7.74
CA GLY A 233 7.67 23.58 -6.61
C GLY A 233 7.07 23.15 -5.27
N PRO A 234 7.81 23.36 -4.16
CA PRO A 234 7.37 22.99 -2.82
C PRO A 234 6.04 23.65 -2.45
N THR A 235 5.16 22.91 -1.78
CA THR A 235 3.86 23.38 -1.30
C THR A 235 3.76 23.20 0.22
N GLU A 236 2.70 23.75 0.84
CA GLU A 236 2.46 23.53 2.27
C GLU A 236 2.24 22.05 2.61
N LEU A 237 1.57 21.31 1.73
CA LEU A 237 1.31 19.87 1.90
C LEU A 237 2.53 19.01 1.55
N PHE A 238 3.29 19.40 0.53
CA PHE A 238 4.49 18.71 0.06
C PHE A 238 5.68 19.67 0.09
N PRO A 239 6.32 19.87 1.26
CA PRO A 239 7.37 20.86 1.45
C PRO A 239 8.74 20.41 0.90
N CYS A 240 8.81 19.27 0.20
CA CYS A 240 10.07 18.77 -0.32
C CYS A 240 10.69 19.73 -1.35
N ASN A 241 12.00 19.93 -1.26
CA ASN A 241 12.74 20.72 -2.24
C ASN A 241 12.99 19.89 -3.51
N PHE A 242 11.98 19.83 -4.37
CA PHE A 242 12.04 19.08 -5.63
C PHE A 242 13.17 19.58 -6.54
N SER A 243 14.02 18.64 -6.95
CA SER A 243 15.09 18.82 -7.91
C SER A 243 14.57 18.83 -9.36
N LYS A 244 15.44 19.19 -10.30
CA LYS A 244 15.14 19.08 -11.73
C LYS A 244 14.90 17.63 -12.19
N ASN A 245 15.47 16.64 -11.50
CA ASN A 245 15.19 15.24 -11.80
C ASN A 245 13.76 14.87 -11.35
N ASP A 246 13.26 15.47 -10.27
CA ASP A 246 11.89 15.25 -9.80
C ASP A 246 10.86 15.83 -10.78
N VAL A 247 11.15 17.01 -11.34
CA VAL A 247 10.34 17.60 -12.41
C VAL A 247 10.29 16.69 -13.64
N MET A 248 11.44 16.16 -14.06
CA MET A 248 11.53 15.23 -15.17
C MET A 248 10.74 13.95 -14.89
N LEU A 249 10.94 13.32 -13.73
CA LEU A 249 10.23 12.09 -13.38
C LEU A 249 8.72 12.31 -13.26
N SER A 250 8.28 13.42 -12.67
CA SER A 250 6.85 13.75 -12.58
C SER A 250 6.22 13.94 -13.97
N ALA A 251 6.93 14.56 -14.91
CA ALA A 251 6.48 14.65 -16.31
C ALA A 251 6.34 13.27 -16.96
N VAL A 252 7.30 12.37 -16.72
CA VAL A 252 7.29 10.98 -17.20
C VAL A 252 6.09 10.21 -16.63
N VAL A 253 5.91 10.26 -15.31
CA VAL A 253 4.81 9.60 -14.59
C VAL A 253 3.46 10.09 -15.10
N MET A 254 3.23 11.41 -15.16
CA MET A 254 1.98 11.96 -15.69
C MET A 254 1.76 11.59 -17.16
N THR A 255 2.81 11.47 -17.97
CA THR A 255 2.69 11.01 -19.35
C THR A 255 2.17 9.58 -19.39
N TYR A 256 2.77 8.65 -18.64
CA TYR A 256 2.28 7.27 -18.57
C TYR A 256 0.85 7.16 -18.01
N TRP A 257 0.55 7.83 -16.89
CA TRP A 257 -0.77 7.80 -16.25
C TRP A 257 -1.86 8.37 -17.17
N THR A 258 -1.59 9.51 -17.82
CA THR A 258 -2.59 10.12 -18.71
C THR A 258 -2.69 9.41 -20.05
N ASN A 259 -1.63 8.77 -20.55
CA ASN A 259 -1.69 7.89 -21.71
C ASN A 259 -2.58 6.68 -21.43
N PHE A 260 -2.38 6.04 -20.29
CA PHE A 260 -3.24 4.95 -19.82
C PHE A 260 -4.70 5.42 -19.69
N ALA A 261 -4.94 6.59 -19.09
CA ALA A 261 -6.29 7.15 -19.03
C ALA A 261 -6.91 7.44 -20.41
N LYS A 262 -6.12 7.85 -21.41
CA LYS A 262 -6.59 8.12 -22.78
C LYS A 262 -6.91 6.83 -23.54
N THR A 263 -6.04 5.82 -23.46
CA THR A 263 -6.06 4.70 -24.41
C THR A 263 -6.12 3.31 -23.78
N GLY A 264 -5.78 3.16 -22.51
CA GLY A 264 -5.53 1.85 -21.87
C GLY A 264 -4.10 1.36 -22.02
N ASP A 265 -3.26 2.08 -22.77
CA ASP A 265 -1.84 1.78 -22.95
C ASP A 265 -1.01 2.97 -22.43
N PRO A 266 -0.13 2.78 -21.42
CA PRO A 266 0.71 3.86 -20.90
C PRO A 266 1.65 4.45 -21.95
N ASN A 267 1.91 3.76 -23.06
CA ASN A 267 2.81 4.23 -24.12
C ASN A 267 2.11 5.10 -25.17
N GLN A 268 0.77 5.26 -25.12
CA GLN A 268 0.01 5.92 -26.18
C GLN A 268 -0.98 6.98 -25.67
N PRO A 269 -1.14 8.12 -26.36
CA PRO A 269 -0.55 8.47 -27.66
C PRO A 269 0.70 9.35 -27.55
N VAL A 270 1.08 9.79 -26.35
CA VAL A 270 2.17 10.75 -26.15
C VAL A 270 3.49 9.98 -25.93
N PRO A 271 4.48 10.10 -26.83
CA PRO A 271 5.78 9.49 -26.61
C PRO A 271 6.51 10.15 -25.43
N GLN A 272 7.39 9.38 -24.80
CA GLN A 272 8.34 9.92 -23.83
C GLN A 272 9.43 10.68 -24.60
N ASP A 273 9.28 12.00 -24.76
CA ASP A 273 10.29 12.84 -25.39
C ASP A 273 10.86 13.84 -24.37
N THR A 274 12.11 14.30 -24.56
CA THR A 274 12.62 15.48 -23.85
C THR A 274 11.99 16.77 -24.37
N LYS A 275 11.29 17.47 -23.48
CA LYS A 275 10.71 18.81 -23.70
C LYS A 275 11.12 19.78 -22.61
N PHE A 276 10.98 21.09 -22.84
CA PHE A 276 11.31 22.13 -21.85
C PHE A 276 10.70 21.90 -20.45
N ILE A 277 9.46 21.38 -20.40
CA ILE A 277 8.75 21.10 -19.14
C ILE A 277 9.50 20.12 -18.22
N HIS A 278 10.35 19.24 -18.76
CA HIS A 278 11.10 18.26 -17.98
C HIS A 278 12.28 18.88 -17.23
N THR A 279 12.80 20.03 -17.68
CA THR A 279 13.99 20.72 -17.16
C THR A 279 15.32 19.92 -17.20
N LYS A 280 15.26 18.62 -17.49
CA LYS A 280 16.34 17.65 -17.71
C LYS A 280 15.99 16.72 -18.88
N PRO A 281 16.98 16.07 -19.51
CA PRO A 281 16.72 15.00 -20.47
C PRO A 281 15.85 13.89 -19.87
N ASN A 282 14.82 13.48 -20.59
CA ASN A 282 13.95 12.37 -20.23
C ASN A 282 14.75 11.06 -20.31
N ARG A 283 14.80 10.30 -19.22
CA ARG A 283 15.54 9.02 -19.18
C ARG A 283 14.71 7.83 -19.68
N PHE A 284 13.45 8.07 -20.03
CA PHE A 284 12.48 7.07 -20.44
C PHE A 284 12.14 7.14 -21.94
N GLU A 285 12.91 7.87 -22.75
CA GLU A 285 12.63 8.01 -24.19
C GLU A 285 12.58 6.65 -24.92
N GLU A 286 13.49 5.75 -24.55
CA GLU A 286 13.59 4.40 -25.14
C GLU A 286 12.99 3.32 -24.23
N VAL A 287 12.19 3.71 -23.24
CA VAL A 287 11.57 2.77 -22.28
C VAL A 287 10.10 2.62 -22.64
N ALA A 288 9.77 1.54 -23.34
CA ALA A 288 8.39 1.13 -23.51
C ALA A 288 7.93 0.31 -22.29
N TRP A 289 6.82 0.70 -21.68
CA TRP A 289 6.21 -0.05 -20.59
C TRP A 289 5.41 -1.22 -21.16
N THR A 290 6.01 -2.41 -21.12
CA THR A 290 5.37 -3.65 -21.59
C THR A 290 4.21 -4.05 -20.69
N ARG A 291 3.20 -4.71 -21.28
CA ARG A 291 2.13 -5.35 -20.50
C ARG A 291 2.72 -6.38 -19.55
N TYR A 292 2.11 -6.49 -18.40
CA TYR A 292 2.37 -7.57 -17.46
C TYR A 292 1.73 -8.85 -18.01
N SER A 293 2.52 -9.92 -18.10
CA SER A 293 2.07 -11.27 -18.46
C SER A 293 2.90 -12.28 -17.70
N GLN A 294 2.25 -13.29 -17.14
CA GLN A 294 2.91 -14.49 -16.61
C GLN A 294 3.38 -15.41 -17.74
#